data_AF-A0A1J0PA97-F1
#
_entry.id   AF-A0A1J0PA97-F1
#
_cell.length_a   1.000
_cell.length_b   1.000
_cell.length_c   1.000
_cell.angle_alpha   90.00
_cell.angle_beta   90.00
_cell.angle_gamma   90.00
#
_symmetry.space_group_name_H-M   'P 1'
#
loop_
_entity.id
_entity.type
_entity.pdbx_description
1 polymer ?
#
loop_
_entity_poly.entity_id
_entity_poly.type
_entity_poly.pdbx_seq_one_letter_code
_entity_poly.pdbx_strand_id
1 'polypeptide(L)' 'MSKSQLTAFLVEVEADPALKQRVDAAADPSAVVAIAQERGHLFSEATLSRHLRH' A
#
# COMPACT_ATOMS: atom_id res chain seq x y z
N MET A 1 -14.27 1.37 -2.43
CA MET A 1 -12.86 1.27 -1.97
C MET A 1 -12.33 2.66 -1.71
N SER A 2 -11.67 2.91 -0.57
CA SER A 2 -11.38 4.28 -0.11
C SER A 2 -9.95 4.73 -0.48
N LYS A 3 -9.85 5.88 -1.15
CA LYS A 3 -8.57 6.60 -1.37
C LYS A 3 -7.90 7.00 -0.05
N SER A 4 -8.69 7.28 0.99
CA SER A 4 -8.14 7.68 2.30
C SER A 4 -7.33 6.57 2.97
N GLN A 5 -7.74 5.30 2.78
CA GLN A 5 -7.01 4.14 3.31
C GLN A 5 -5.66 3.95 2.60
N LEU A 6 -5.62 4.17 1.28
CA LEU A 6 -4.36 4.16 0.53
C LEU A 6 -3.42 5.27 1.02
N THR A 7 -3.92 6.50 1.17
CA THR A 7 -3.08 7.61 1.64
C THR A 7 -2.57 7.38 3.06
N ALA A 8 -3.40 6.87 3.98
CA ALA A 8 -2.98 6.53 5.34
C ALA A 8 -1.87 5.46 5.33
N PHE A 9 -2.03 4.42 4.52
CA PHE A 9 -1.02 3.38 4.36
C PHE A 9 0.30 3.94 3.82
N LEU A 10 0.26 4.81 2.79
CA LEU A 10 1.48 5.41 2.23
C LEU A 10 2.21 6.30 3.25
N VAL A 11 1.48 7.03 4.09
CA VAL A 11 2.08 7.81 5.20
C VAL A 11 2.74 6.89 6.22
N GLU A 12 2.13 5.76 6.56
CA GLU A 12 2.76 4.77 7.45
C GLU A 12 4.00 4.13 6.81
N VAL A 13 3.95 3.82 5.51
CA VAL A 13 5.08 3.31 4.72
C VAL A 13 6.24 4.31 4.73
N GLU A 14 5.99 5.61 4.59
CA GLU A 14 7.05 6.63 4.67
C GLU A 14 7.62 6.78 6.09
N ALA A 15 6.79 6.57 7.12
CA ALA A 15 7.19 6.69 8.53
C ALA A 15 7.91 5.44 9.08
N ASP A 16 7.69 4.26 8.48
CA ASP A 16 8.27 2.97 8.90
C ASP A 16 9.23 2.41 7.83
N PRO A 17 10.56 2.56 8.00
CA PRO A 17 11.56 2.07 7.05
C PRO A 17 11.48 0.55 6.80
N ALA A 18 11.07 -0.25 7.79
CA ALA A 18 10.93 -1.70 7.63
C ALA A 18 9.70 -2.04 6.79
N LEU A 19 8.60 -1.30 6.98
CA LEU A 19 7.42 -1.40 6.12
C LEU A 19 7.74 -0.96 4.69
N LYS A 20 8.49 0.14 4.53
CA LYS A 20 8.98 0.59 3.23
C LYS A 20 9.77 -0.47 2.50
N GLN A 21 10.72 -1.13 3.16
CA GLN A 21 11.48 -2.23 2.56
C GLN A 21 10.59 -3.41 2.14
N ARG A 22 9.57 -3.77 2.94
CA ARG A 22 8.61 -4.83 2.57
C ARG A 22 7.77 -4.45 1.34
N VAL A 23 7.32 -3.21 1.26
CA VAL A 23 6.55 -2.71 0.11
C VAL A 23 7.43 -2.60 -1.14
N ASP A 24 8.66 -2.09 -1.00
CA ASP A 24 9.61 -1.96 -2.11
C ASP A 24 10.11 -3.34 -2.63
N ALA A 25 10.13 -4.36 -1.77
CA ALA A 25 10.42 -5.75 -2.15
C ALA A 25 9.22 -6.51 -2.72
N ALA A 26 8.01 -5.94 -2.69
CA ALA A 26 6.82 -6.57 -3.21
C ALA A 26 6.88 -6.62 -4.75
N ALA A 27 6.70 -7.82 -5.32
CA ALA A 27 6.83 -8.04 -6.76
C ALA A 27 5.66 -7.47 -7.58
N ASP A 28 4.48 -7.31 -6.97
CA ASP A 28 3.27 -6.89 -7.65
C ASP A 28 2.33 -6.09 -6.73
N PRO A 29 1.33 -5.37 -7.31
CA PRO A 29 0.36 -4.60 -6.54
C PRO A 29 -0.48 -5.44 -5.57
N SER A 30 -0.69 -6.74 -5.82
CA SER A 30 -1.46 -7.62 -4.95
C SER A 30 -0.73 -7.91 -3.65
N ALA A 31 0.59 -8.09 -3.71
CA ALA A 31 1.45 -8.26 -2.54
C ALA A 31 1.47 -7.00 -1.66
N VAL A 32 1.49 -5.80 -2.27
CA VAL A 32 1.39 -4.54 -1.52
C VAL A 32 0.03 -4.41 -0.82
N VAL A 33 -1.05 -4.81 -1.49
CA VAL A 33 -2.40 -4.82 -0.89
C VAL A 33 -2.49 -5.81 0.27
N ALA A 34 -1.86 -6.98 0.16
CA ALA A 34 -1.80 -7.95 1.26
C ALA A 34 -1.06 -7.39 2.49
N ILE A 35 0.09 -6.73 2.29
CA ILE A 35 0.83 -6.06 3.36
C ILE A 35 -0.03 -4.96 4.02
N ALA A 36 -0.77 -4.20 3.22
CA ALA A 36 -1.66 -3.16 3.74
C ALA A 36 -2.80 -3.75 4.58
N GLN A 37 -3.37 -4.88 4.14
CA GLN A 37 -4.42 -5.60 4.89
C GLN A 37 -3.91 -6.13 6.23
N GLU A 38 -2.67 -6.62 6.31
CA GLU A 38 -2.04 -7.02 7.58
C GLU A 38 -1.95 -5.86 8.59
N ARG A 39 -1.80 -4.63 8.09
CA ARG A 39 -1.77 -3.39 8.90
C ARG A 39 -3.17 -2.82 9.18
N GLY A 40 -4.23 -3.43 8.64
CA GLY A 40 -5.62 -2.97 8.80
C GLY A 40 -6.08 -1.94 7.76
N HIS A 41 -5.28 -1.68 6.73
CA HIS A 41 -5.67 -0.82 5.61
C HIS A 41 -6.41 -1.60 4.53
N LEU A 42 -7.62 -1.15 4.20
CA LEU A 42 -8.49 -1.80 3.22
C LEU A 42 -8.61 -0.94 1.95
N PHE A 43 -7.82 -1.28 0.94
CA PHE A 43 -7.93 -0.76 -0.42
C PHE A 43 -7.75 -1.86 -1.47
N SER A 44 -8.16 -1.60 -2.71
CA SER A 44 -8.00 -2.56 -3.82
C SER A 44 -6.73 -2.32 -4.62
N GLU A 45 -6.25 -3.37 -5.29
CA GLU A 45 -5.17 -3.29 -6.27
C GLU A 45 -5.44 -2.25 -7.36
N ALA A 46 -6.69 -2.11 -7.79
CA ALA A 46 -7.09 -1.08 -8.75
C ALA A 46 -6.87 0.35 -8.22
N THR A 47 -7.06 0.57 -6.91
CA THR A 47 -6.82 1.87 -6.26
C THR A 47 -5.33 2.18 -6.23
N LEU A 48 -4.50 1.20 -5.84
CA LEU A 48 -3.05 1.30 -5.85
C LEU A 48 -2.50 1.49 -7.28
N SER A 49 -2.95 0.67 -8.22
CA SER A 49 -2.54 0.73 -9.63
C SER A 49 -2.88 2.06 -10.29
N ARG A 50 -4.01 2.68 -9.92
CA ARG A 50 -4.37 4.02 -10.41
C ARG A 50 -3.44 5.09 -9.83
N HIS A 51 -2.95 4.93 -8.61
CA HIS A 51 -2.00 5.85 -7.99
C HIS A 51 -0.60 5.73 -8.60
N LEU A 52 -0.12 4.52 -8.89
CA LEU A 52 1.19 4.28 -9.50
C LEU A 52 1.31 4.73 -10.96
N ARG A 53 0.18 4.90 -11.66
CA ARG A 53 0.16 5.37 -13.06
C ARG A 53 0.22 6.90 -13.18
N HIS A 54 0.16 7.63 -12.07
CA HIS A 54 -0.09 9.07 -12.03
C HIS A 54 1.10 9.84 -11.48
#